data_AF-A0A9C8C3P6-F1
#
_entry.id   AF-A0A9C8C3P6-F1
#
_cell.length_a   1.000
_cell.length_b   1.000
_cell.length_c   1.000
_cell.angle_alpha   90.00
_cell.angle_beta   90.00
_cell.angle_gamma   90.00
#
_symmetry.space_group_name_H-M   'P 1'
#
loop_
_entity.id
_entity.type
_entity.pdbx_description
1 polymer ?
#
loop_
_entity_poly.entity_id
_entity_poly.type
_entity_poly.pdbx_seq_one_letter_code
_entity_poly.pdbx_strand_id
1 'polypeptide(L)' 'MLCPNCGWEMRLINHKQYNLFKDSLYKCKCGATHLEISAAKDRKQLIPIQTRTKLRKKALI' A
#
# COMPACT_ATOMS: atom_id res chain seq x y z
N MET A 1 4.66 7.74 4.85
CA MET A 1 3.70 7.68 3.73
C MET A 1 2.52 8.62 4.02
N LEU A 2 1.87 9.16 2.99
CA LEU A 2 0.70 10.04 3.15
C LEU A 2 -0.61 9.26 2.95
N CYS A 3 -1.63 9.59 3.74
CA CYS A 3 -2.96 9.01 3.63
C CYS A 3 -3.65 9.53 2.36
N PRO A 4 -4.14 8.66 1.46
CA PRO A 4 -4.80 9.10 0.23
C PRO A 4 -6.14 9.80 0.48
N ASN A 5 -6.76 9.59 1.65
CA ASN A 5 -8.07 10.15 1.95
C ASN A 5 -8.01 11.61 2.45
N CYS A 6 -7.00 11.95 3.22
CA CYS A 6 -6.95 13.24 3.93
C CYS A 6 -5.59 13.95 3.82
N GLY A 7 -4.61 13.35 3.15
CA GLY A 7 -3.29 13.93 2.92
C GLY A 7 -2.35 13.92 4.13
N TRP A 8 -2.83 13.55 5.32
CA TRP A 8 -2.01 13.52 6.54
C TRP A 8 -1.05 12.33 6.56
N GLU A 9 0.05 12.49 7.29
CA GLU A 9 1.03 11.42 7.49
C GLU A 9 0.42 10.22 8.25
N MET A 10 0.68 9.02 7.74
CA MET A 10 0.30 7.78 8.40
C MET A 10 1.43 7.33 9.34
N ARG A 11 1.06 6.98 10.57
CA ARG A 11 2.00 6.51 11.60
C ARG A 11 2.03 4.99 11.64
N LEU A 12 3.22 4.40 11.80
CA LEU A 12 3.37 2.97 12.02
C LEU A 12 2.78 2.61 13.38
N ILE A 13 1.85 1.65 13.40
CA ILE A 13 1.19 1.17 14.63
C ILE A 13 1.53 -0.28 14.96
N ASN A 14 1.88 -1.09 13.97
CA ASN A 14 2.31 -2.46 14.20
C ASN A 14 3.37 -2.85 13.18
N HIS A 15 4.32 -3.65 13.61
CA HIS A 15 5.36 -4.17 12.75
C HIS A 15 5.69 -5.59 13.18
N LYS A 16 5.47 -6.54 12.28
CA LYS A 16 5.77 -7.95 12.50
C LYS A 16 6.77 -8.42 11.46
N GLN A 17 7.82 -9.07 11.94
CA GLN A 17 8.79 -9.73 11.08
C GLN A 17 8.57 -11.24 11.17
N TYR A 18 8.48 -11.84 10.00
CA TYR A 18 8.44 -13.28 9.78
C TYR A 18 9.71 -13.68 9.02
N ASN A 19 10.02 -14.97 9.00
CA ASN A 19 11.24 -15.47 8.36
C ASN A 19 11.37 -15.06 6.88
N LEU A 20 10.26 -14.86 6.17
CA LEU A 20 10.23 -14.58 4.72
C LEU A 20 9.59 -13.23 4.36
N PHE A 21 8.88 -12.59 5.28
CA PHE A 21 8.14 -11.35 5.02
C PHE A 21 8.12 -10.45 6.26
N LYS A 22 7.93 -9.15 6.01
CA LYS A 22 7.71 -8.13 7.03
C LYS A 22 6.39 -7.44 6.73
N ASP A 23 5.57 -7.31 7.78
CA ASP A 23 4.28 -6.66 7.73
C ASP A 23 4.37 -5.37 8.55
N SER A 24 4.05 -4.24 7.93
CA SER A 24 4.02 -2.92 8.55
C SER A 24 2.62 -2.35 8.43
N LEU A 25 1.94 -2.18 9.56
CA LEU A 25 0.59 -1.59 9.60
C LEU A 25 0.70 -0.12 10.01
N TYR A 26 0.16 0.75 9.17
CA TYR A 26 0.10 2.18 9.37
C TYR A 26 -1.34 2.62 9.62
N LYS A 27 -1.49 3.64 10.47
CA LYS A 27 -2.79 4.26 10.77
C LYS A 27 -2.68 5.77 10.64
N CYS A 28 -3.66 6.35 9.97
CA CYS A 28 -3.85 7.79 9.90
C CYS A 28 -4.76 8.27 11.05
N LYS A 29 -4.63 9.55 11.42
CA LYS A 29 -5.54 10.21 12.38
C LYS A 29 -7.00 10.20 11.94
N CYS A 30 -7.28 10.18 10.62
CA CYS A 30 -8.64 10.11 10.10
C CYS A 30 -9.27 8.71 10.19
N GLY A 31 -8.56 7.72 10.75
CA GLY A 31 -9.03 6.35 10.89
C GLY A 31 -8.62 5.40 9.76
N ALA A 32 -8.11 5.91 8.64
CA ALA A 32 -7.64 5.06 7.54
C ALA A 32 -6.41 4.23 7.94
N THR A 33 -6.37 2.99 7.49
CA THR A 33 -5.26 2.05 7.73
C THR A 33 -4.62 1.63 6.41
N HIS A 34 -3.33 1.32 6.47
CA HIS A 34 -2.57 0.81 5.33
C HIS A 34 -1.66 -0.32 5.80
N LEU A 35 -1.71 -1.46 5.12
CA LEU A 35 -0.87 -2.61 5.39
C LEU A 35 0.17 -2.73 4.28
N GLU A 36 1.45 -2.63 4.64
CA GLU A 36 2.57 -2.86 3.74
C GLU A 36 3.19 -4.21 4.06
N ILE A 37 3.20 -5.11 3.06
CA ILE A 37 3.85 -6.43 3.15
C ILE A 37 5.05 -6.42 2.22
N SER A 38 6.23 -6.70 2.75
CA SER A 38 7.48 -6.73 2.00
C SER A 38 8.22 -8.04 2.25
N ALA A 39 8.95 -8.55 1.27
CA ALA A 39 9.79 -9.73 1.46
C ALA A 39 10.98 -9.42 2.40
N ALA A 40 11.28 -10.34 3.32
CA ALA A 40 12.46 -10.29 4.18
C ALA A 40 13.68 -10.82 3.41
N LYS A 41 14.15 -10.02 2.44
CA LYS A 41 15.34 -10.18 1.60
C LYS A 41 15.37 -11.27 0.51
N ASP A 42 15.77 -10.76 -0.65
CA ASP A 42 16.43 -11.38 -1.80
C ASP A 42 15.69 -12.46 -2.60
N ARG A 43 14.85 -12.00 -3.55
CA ARG A 43 14.95 -12.44 -4.95
C ARG A 43 14.31 -11.42 -5.91
N LYS A 44 15.20 -10.75 -6.65
CA LYS A 44 15.09 -10.23 -8.02
C LYS A 44 13.69 -9.85 -8.53
N GLN A 45 13.51 -8.56 -8.76
CA GLN A 45 12.56 -7.97 -9.73
C GLN A 45 11.17 -8.63 -9.76
N LEU A 46 10.29 -8.19 -8.86
CA LEU A 46 8.86 -8.31 -9.11
C LEU A 46 8.51 -7.40 -10.29
N ILE A 47 8.29 -8.03 -11.43
CA ILE A 47 7.85 -7.45 -12.70
C ILE A 47 6.66 -6.52 -12.42
N PRO A 48 6.62 -5.28 -12.93
CA PRO A 48 5.46 -4.43 -12.78
C PRO A 48 4.28 -5.10 -13.48
N ILE A 49 3.30 -5.56 -12.70
CA ILE A 49 1.99 -5.94 -13.23
C ILE A 49 1.41 -4.65 -13.80
N GLN A 50 1.44 -4.52 -15.13
CA GLN A 50 0.74 -3.46 -15.85
C GLN A 50 -0.72 -3.49 -15.40
N THR A 51 -1.09 -2.55 -14.53
CA THR A 51 -2.48 -2.29 -14.20
C THR A 51 -3.15 -1.76 -15.46
N ARG A 52 -3.86 -2.65 -16.14
CA ARG A 52 -4.68 -2.35 -17.30
C ARG A 52 -5.81 -1.42 -16.84
N THR A 53 -5.57 -0.11 -16.83
CA THR A 53 -6.61 0.91 -16.65
C THR A 53 -7.62 0.78 -17.79
N LYS A 54 -8.72 0.05 -17.56
CA LYS A 54 -9.95 0.28 -18.32
C LYS A 54 -10.62 1.53 -17.72
N LEU A 55 -10.10 2.69 -18.13
CA LEU A 55 -10.81 3.96 -17.98
C LEU A 55 -12.02 3.91 -18.93
N ARG A 56 -13.14 3.31 -18.48
CA ARG A 56 -14.43 3.51 -19.14
C ARG A 56 -14.86 4.94 -18.83
N LYS A 57 -14.50 5.87 -19.72
CA LYS A 57 -15.12 7.19 -19.77
C LYS A 57 -16.63 6.97 -19.98
N LYS A 58 -17.38 7.37 -18.97
CA LYS A 58 -18.81 7.63 -19.06
C LYS A 58 -18.94 8.88 -19.94
N ALA A 59 -19.31 8.70 -21.21
CA ALA A 59 -19.82 9.82 -22.00
C ALA A 59 -21.33 9.87 -21.75
N LEU A 60 -21.72 10.75 -20.83
CA LEU A 60 -23.03 11.38 -20.86
C LEU A 60 -22.97 12.41 -21.98
N ILE A 61 -23.88 12.30 -22.95
CA ILE A 61 -24.69 13.34 -23.61
C ILE A 61 -25.42 12.63 -24.75
#